data_AF-A0A855XGT7-F1
#
_entry.id   AF-A0A855XGT7-F1
#
_cell.length_a   1.000
_cell.length_b   1.000
_cell.length_c   1.000
_cell.angle_alpha   90.00
_cell.angle_beta   90.00
_cell.angle_gamma   90.00
#
_symmetry.space_group_name_H-M   'P 1'
#
loop_
_entity.id
_entity.type
_entity.pdbx_description
1 polymer ?
#
loop_
_entity_poly.entity_id
_entity_poly.type
_entity_poly.pdbx_seq_one_letter_code
_entity_poly.pdbx_strand_id
1 'polypeptide(L)'
;MDNQETLVQRAVINESMFDSKTGEFGKGYSPDYGQTFIVQEGTDGRHYHQETDPERISELVFDSFKLKSPNGTIWKLSIDDEGNLIKEKEES
;
A
#
# COMPACT_ATOMS: atom_id res chain seq x y z
N MET A 1 -13.63 8.59 -28.71
CA MET A 1 -14.08 8.85 -27.34
C MET A 1 -12.90 9.46 -26.63
N ASP A 2 -12.97 10.75 -26.33
CA ASP A 2 -11.85 11.49 -25.77
C ASP A 2 -11.52 10.94 -24.38
N ASN A 3 -10.26 10.54 -24.21
CA ASN A 3 -9.70 10.23 -22.91
C ASN A 3 -9.60 11.56 -22.16
N GLN A 4 -10.65 11.94 -21.44
CA GLN A 4 -10.57 13.05 -20.50
C GLN A 4 -9.60 12.62 -19.40
N GLU A 5 -8.32 13.00 -19.55
CA GLU A 5 -7.39 13.00 -18.44
C GLU A 5 -8.02 13.85 -17.33
N THR A 6 -8.50 13.19 -16.28
CA THR A 6 -8.86 13.86 -15.05
C THR A 6 -7.59 14.52 -14.53
N LEU A 7 -7.51 15.84 -14.69
CA LEU A 7 -6.47 16.66 -14.09
C LEU A 7 -6.50 16.45 -12.57
N VAL A 8 -5.61 15.60 -12.06
CA VAL A 8 -5.39 15.44 -10.62
C VAL A 8 -4.67 16.70 -10.15
N GLN A 9 -5.42 17.67 -9.63
CA GLN A 9 -4.84 18.89 -9.10
C GLN A 9 -4.33 18.64 -7.67
N ARG A 10 -3.01 18.41 -7.55
CA ARG A 10 -2.34 18.25 -6.26
C ARG A 10 -1.96 19.61 -5.69
N ALA A 11 -2.53 19.98 -4.54
CA ALA A 11 -2.10 21.12 -3.75
C ALA A 11 -1.18 20.65 -2.62
N VAL A 12 0.09 21.04 -2.66
CA VAL A 12 1.03 20.77 -1.56
C VAL A 12 0.69 21.70 -0.40
N ILE A 13 0.52 21.12 0.79
CA ILE A 13 0.22 21.86 2.02
C ILE A 13 1.42 21.71 2.96
N ASN A 14 2.08 22.84 3.26
CA ASN A 14 3.27 22.87 4.11
C ASN A 14 2.94 23.00 5.61
N GLU A 15 1.66 22.95 5.97
CA GLU A 15 1.16 22.93 7.34
C GLU A 15 0.77 21.51 7.72
N SER A 16 0.95 21.15 9.00
CA SER A 16 0.54 19.83 9.48
C SER A 16 -0.97 19.77 9.64
N MET A 17 -1.58 18.74 9.04
CA MET A 17 -3.02 18.48 9.12
C MET A 17 -3.27 17.00 9.44
N PHE A 18 -4.52 16.67 9.77
CA PHE A 18 -4.96 15.32 10.08
C PHE A 18 -5.50 14.63 8.82
N ASP A 19 -4.97 13.46 8.49
CA ASP A 19 -5.52 12.56 7.48
C ASP A 19 -6.59 11.67 8.13
N SER A 20 -7.85 11.87 7.75
CA SER A 20 -8.99 11.15 8.33
C SER A 20 -9.10 9.69 7.89
N LYS A 21 -8.40 9.29 6.81
CA LYS A 21 -8.39 7.92 6.30
C LYS A 21 -7.40 7.05 7.06
N THR A 22 -6.18 7.56 7.31
CA THR A 22 -5.13 6.81 8.03
C THR A 22 -5.12 7.08 9.53
N GLY A 23 -5.70 8.20 9.97
CA GLY A 23 -5.68 8.64 11.38
C GLY A 23 -4.36 9.32 11.77
N GLU A 24 -3.57 9.75 10.80
CA GLU A 24 -2.24 10.30 11.01
C GLU A 24 -2.24 11.83 11.00
N PHE A 25 -1.26 12.43 11.67
CA PHE A 25 -1.05 13.87 11.68
C PHE A 25 0.34 14.19 11.11
N GLY A 26 0.39 15.05 10.09
CA GLY A 26 1.64 15.30 9.37
C GLY A 26 1.50 16.30 8.23
N LYS A 27 2.58 16.49 7.47
CA LYS A 27 2.57 17.32 6.26
C LYS A 27 2.23 16.48 5.03
N GLY A 28 1.66 17.10 4.02
CA GLY A 28 1.10 16.33 2.92
C GLY A 28 0.53 17.16 1.79
N TYR A 29 -0.46 16.60 1.11
CA TYR A 29 -1.10 17.22 -0.04
C TYR A 29 -2.58 16.89 -0.09
N SER A 30 -3.32 17.67 -0.88
CA SER A 30 -4.69 17.34 -1.27
C SER A 30 -4.75 17.08 -2.77
N PRO A 31 -5.26 15.92 -3.22
CA PRO A 31 -5.43 15.60 -4.64
C PRO A 31 -6.74 16.12 -5.27
N ASP A 32 -7.65 16.67 -4.47
CA ASP A 32 -9.07 16.86 -4.83
C ASP A 32 -9.66 18.20 -4.33
N TYR A 33 -8.86 19.27 -4.42
CA TYR A 33 -9.25 20.64 -4.04
C TYR A 33 -9.58 20.81 -2.55
N GLY A 34 -8.89 20.07 -1.68
CA GLY A 34 -9.01 20.20 -0.22
C GLY A 34 -10.11 19.33 0.39
N GLN A 35 -10.75 18.45 -0.37
CA GLN A 35 -11.76 17.52 0.17
C GLN A 35 -11.11 16.40 0.97
N THR A 36 -9.97 15.89 0.50
CA THR A 36 -9.11 14.95 1.22
C THR A 36 -7.73 15.55 1.45
N PHE A 37 -7.16 15.25 2.60
CA PHE A 37 -5.76 15.52 2.93
C PHE A 37 -5.06 14.19 3.16
N ILE A 38 -3.95 13.99 2.45
CA ILE A 38 -3.13 12.79 2.54
C ILE A 38 -1.81 13.18 3.21
N VAL A 39 -1.49 12.55 4.35
CA VAL A 39 -0.17 12.70 4.98
C VAL A 39 0.90 12.00 4.14
N GLN A 40 2.00 12.70 3.91
CA GLN A 40 3.19 12.19 3.22
C GLN A 40 4.43 12.22 4.13
N GLU A 41 4.46 13.08 5.14
CA GLU A 41 5.52 13.16 6.14
C GLU A 41 4.90 13.17 7.54
N GLY A 42 4.96 12.01 8.21
CA GLY A 42 4.54 11.80 9.59
C GLY A 42 5.67 12.03 10.59
N THR A 43 5.43 11.73 11.87
CA THR A 43 6.45 11.81 12.93
C THR A 43 7.48 10.68 12.86
N ASP A 44 7.15 9.60 12.15
CA ASP A 44 7.96 8.41 11.91
C ASP A 44 8.69 8.45 10.55
N GLY A 45 8.48 9.51 9.76
CA GLY A 45 9.18 9.77 8.51
C GLY A 45 8.26 9.88 7.31
N ARG A 46 8.83 9.64 6.11
CA ARG A 46 8.09 9.74 4.85
C ARG A 46 7.24 8.49 4.62
N HIS A 47 5.98 8.71 4.28
CA HIS A 47 5.05 7.68 3.88
C HIS A 47 4.99 7.58 2.35
N TYR A 48 4.97 6.35 1.84
CA TYR A 48 4.77 6.06 0.43
C TYR A 48 3.48 5.28 0.26
N HIS A 49 2.61 5.72 -0.64
CA HIS A 49 1.33 5.08 -0.89
C HIS A 49 1.41 4.25 -2.16
N GLN A 50 0.95 2.99 -2.12
CA GLN A 50 1.03 2.07 -3.26
C GLN A 50 0.31 2.60 -4.50
N GLU A 51 -0.77 3.36 -4.32
CA GLU A 51 -1.55 3.95 -5.41
C GLU A 51 -0.84 5.12 -6.11
N THR A 52 0.00 5.88 -5.39
CA THR A 52 0.58 7.14 -5.90
C THR A 52 2.09 7.14 -6.05
N ASP A 53 2.79 6.26 -5.35
CA ASP A 53 4.24 6.12 -5.33
C ASP A 53 4.71 4.68 -5.64
N PRO A 54 4.07 3.91 -6.55
CA PRO A 54 4.43 2.51 -6.78
C PRO A 54 5.88 2.36 -7.25
N GLU A 55 6.41 3.33 -7.99
CA GLU A 55 7.80 3.33 -8.48
C GLU A 55 8.84 3.55 -7.37
N ARG A 56 8.42 4.04 -6.20
CA ARG A 56 9.29 4.31 -5.05
C ARG A 56 9.23 3.23 -3.98
N ILE A 57 8.19 2.40 -4.03
CA ILE A 57 8.02 1.25 -3.15
C ILE A 57 8.68 0.07 -3.83
N SER A 58 9.73 -0.48 -3.23
CA SER A 58 10.38 -1.68 -3.76
C SER A 58 9.35 -2.81 -3.85
N GLU A 59 9.31 -3.49 -4.99
CA GLU A 59 8.48 -4.68 -5.15
C GLU A 59 8.91 -5.72 -4.11
N LEU A 60 7.94 -6.20 -3.33
CA LEU A 60 8.18 -7.26 -2.36
C LEU A 60 7.87 -8.60 -3.03
N VAL A 61 8.89 -9.21 -3.61
CA VAL A 61 8.81 -10.55 -4.19
C VAL A 61 9.19 -11.58 -3.13
N PHE A 62 8.30 -12.55 -2.90
CA PHE A 62 8.51 -13.64 -1.95
C PHE A 62 8.38 -14.98 -2.65
N ASP A 63 9.30 -15.90 -2.38
CA ASP A 63 9.22 -17.28 -2.92
C ASP A 63 8.03 -18.05 -2.34
N SER A 64 7.71 -17.82 -1.06
CA SER A 64 6.56 -18.44 -0.39
C SER A 64 6.17 -17.73 0.92
N PHE A 65 4.93 -17.94 1.34
CA PHE A 65 4.42 -17.54 2.65
C PHE A 65 4.21 -18.76 3.54
N LYS A 66 4.55 -18.64 4.82
CA LYS A 66 4.18 -19.64 5.85
C LYS A 66 3.01 -19.11 6.66
N LEU A 67 1.89 -19.81 6.63
CA LEU A 67 0.69 -19.46 7.37
C LEU A 67 0.30 -20.60 8.31
N LYS A 68 -0.05 -20.25 9.55
CA LYS A 68 -0.54 -21.22 10.54
C LYS A 68 -2.07 -21.23 10.51
N SER A 69 -2.68 -22.38 10.23
CA SER A 69 -4.13 -22.54 10.29
C SER A 69 -4.62 -22.62 11.74
N PRO A 70 -5.93 -22.42 12.00
CA PRO A 70 -6.48 -22.45 13.36
C PRO A 70 -6.25 -23.76 14.11
N ASN A 71 -6.15 -24.89 13.40
CA ASN A 71 -5.83 -26.20 13.97
C ASN A 71 -4.33 -26.40 14.25
N GLY A 72 -3.51 -25.36 14.09
CA GLY A 72 -2.08 -25.37 14.37
C GLY A 72 -1.18 -25.85 13.24
N THR A 73 -1.72 -26.35 12.13
CA THR A 73 -0.93 -26.80 10.98
C THR A 73 -0.24 -25.61 10.29
N ILE A 74 1.03 -25.75 9.93
CA ILE A 74 1.75 -24.75 9.13
C ILE A 74 1.64 -25.15 7.66
N TRP A 75 1.24 -24.19 6.84
CA TRP A 75 1.13 -24.31 5.39
C TRP A 75 2.12 -23.37 4.73
N LYS A 76 2.87 -23.89 3.77
CA LYS A 76 3.66 -23.10 2.84
C LYS A 76 2.82 -22.84 1.59
N LEU A 77 2.69 -21.58 1.22
CA LEU A 77 1.97 -21.11 0.03
C LEU A 77 2.98 -20.52 -0.95
N SER A 78 2.96 -20.96 -2.21
CA SER A 78 3.78 -20.42 -3.30
C SER A 78 2.97 -20.35 -4.59
N ILE A 79 3.51 -19.70 -5.62
CA ILE A 79 2.91 -19.62 -6.96
C ILE A 79 3.85 -20.33 -7.93
N ASP A 80 3.32 -21.21 -8.79
CA ASP A 80 4.11 -21.86 -9.84
C ASP A 80 4.26 -20.96 -11.08
N ASP A 81 5.03 -21.41 -12.08
CA ASP A 81 5.31 -20.63 -13.29
C ASP A 81 4.06 -20.38 -14.14
N GLU A 82 2.99 -21.16 -13.95
CA GLU A 82 1.68 -20.99 -14.59
C GLU A 82 0.72 -20.08 -13.81
N GLY A 83 1.13 -19.59 -12.63
CA GLY A 83 0.33 -18.70 -11.79
C GLY A 83 -0.64 -19.42 -10.84
N ASN A 84 -0.53 -20.73 -10.68
CA ASN A 84 -1.37 -21.48 -9.75
C ASN A 84 -0.85 -21.38 -8.31
N LEU A 85 -1.78 -21.27 -7.36
CA LEU A 85 -1.46 -21.32 -5.94
C LEU A 85 -1.15 -22.76 -5.49
N ILE A 86 0.09 -23.00 -5.10
CA ILE A 86 0.57 -24.25 -4.52
C ILE A 86 0.46 -24.16 -2.98
N LYS A 87 0.01 -25.25 -2.35
CA LYS A 87 -0.19 -25.35 -0.91
C LYS A 87 0.47 -26.63 -0.40
N GLU A 88 1.54 -26.48 0.35
CA GLU A 88 2.27 -27.60 0.94
C GLU A 88 2.08 -27.57 2.45
N LYS A 89 1.71 -28.72 3.01
CA LYS A 89 1.70 -28.87 4.46
C LYS A 89 3.14 -29.05 4.94
N GLU A 90 3.59 -28.21 5.87
CA GLU A 90 4.91 -28.38 6.47
C GLU A 90 4.84 -29.53 7.49
N GLU A 91 5.40 -30.68 7.13
CA GLU A 91 5.56 -31.80 8.05
C GLU A 91 6.74 -31.55 8.98
N SER A 92 6.53 -31.79 10.28
CA SER A 92 7.50 -31.55 11.36
C SER A 92 8.57 -32.63 11.43
#